data_AF-A0A9N9XV88-F1
#
_entry.id   AF-A0A9N9XV88-F1
#
_cell.length_a   1.000
_cell.length_b   1.000
_cell.length_c   1.000
_cell.angle_alpha   90.00
_cell.angle_beta   90.00
_cell.angle_gamma   90.00
#
_symmetry.space_group_name_H-M   'P 1'
#
loop_
_entity.id
_entity.type
_entity.pdbx_description
1 polymer ?
#
loop_
_entity_poly.entity_id
_entity_poly.type
_entity_poly.pdbx_seq_one_letter_code
_entity_poly.pdbx_strand_id
1 'polypeptide(L)'
;MRGANWGSNEVLHDTLAYLVIRNSDGSYETTGEWHVYNYYVEQMKGQRVATTSSADEIFEVYATHDADTSSVKVLAAVRPIAGTRTYDLTIAGLDTIGHSEAKVSVRTLRFDGPNKDTAVTGPGDLGIHSHDVKDGQVTFWVTPATVTTAYAFELIVE
;
A
#
# COMPACT_ATOMS: atom_id res chain seq x y z
N MET A 1 2.92 -10.25 -3.99
CA MET A 1 1.90 -10.61 -2.99
C MET A 1 1.58 -12.09 -3.06
N ARG A 2 2.17 -12.87 -2.16
CA ARG A 2 1.72 -14.22 -1.83
C ARG A 2 1.40 -14.22 -0.34
N GLY A 3 0.12 -14.23 0.02
CA GLY A 3 -0.27 -14.29 1.43
C GLY A 3 -1.70 -13.83 1.68
N ALA A 4 -2.69 -14.47 1.06
CA ALA A 4 -4.06 -14.39 1.54
C ALA A 4 -4.27 -15.53 2.55
N ASN A 5 -4.62 -15.21 3.80
CA ASN A 5 -5.04 -16.20 4.80
C ASN A 5 -6.53 -16.50 4.58
N TRP A 6 -6.83 -17.61 3.92
CA TRP A 6 -8.20 -18.01 3.62
C TRP A 6 -8.78 -18.66 4.88
N GLY A 7 -9.60 -17.91 5.63
CA GLY A 7 -10.38 -18.46 6.75
C GLY A 7 -11.19 -19.71 6.33
N SER A 8 -11.60 -20.53 7.29
CA SER A 8 -12.33 -21.79 7.03
C SER A 8 -13.84 -21.69 7.36
N ASN A 9 -14.65 -22.50 6.70
CA ASN A 9 -16.08 -22.74 7.00
C ASN A 9 -16.95 -21.47 6.93
N GLU A 10 -17.95 -21.31 7.81
CA GLU A 10 -18.92 -20.19 7.78
C GLU A 10 -18.24 -18.82 7.87
N VAL A 11 -17.11 -18.72 8.58
CA VAL A 11 -16.29 -17.49 8.66
C VAL A 11 -15.75 -17.07 7.29
N LEU A 12 -15.44 -18.01 6.40
CA LEU A 12 -15.03 -17.69 5.02
C LEU A 12 -16.18 -17.03 4.26
N HIS A 13 -17.39 -17.58 4.39
CA HIS A 13 -18.57 -17.12 3.67
C HIS A 13 -19.07 -15.78 4.21
N ASP A 14 -19.13 -15.62 5.53
CA ASP A 14 -19.66 -14.42 6.17
C ASP A 14 -18.72 -13.22 6.08
N THR A 15 -17.41 -13.47 6.00
CA THR A 15 -16.41 -12.39 5.92
C THR A 15 -15.79 -12.20 4.54
N LEU A 16 -16.12 -13.06 3.57
CA LEU A 16 -15.40 -13.17 2.28
C LEU A 16 -13.88 -13.13 2.48
N ALA A 17 -13.36 -13.98 3.38
CA ALA A 17 -11.96 -13.97 3.80
C ALA A 17 -11.49 -12.63 4.43
N TYR A 18 -12.27 -12.10 5.38
CA TYR A 18 -11.99 -10.85 6.10
C TYR A 18 -12.01 -9.58 5.25
N LEU A 19 -12.72 -9.57 4.13
CA LEU A 19 -12.97 -8.36 3.33
C LEU A 19 -14.17 -7.57 3.87
N VAL A 20 -15.16 -8.26 4.42
CA VAL A 20 -16.38 -7.64 4.95
C VAL A 20 -16.72 -8.18 6.33
N ILE A 21 -17.51 -7.41 7.06
CA ILE A 21 -18.15 -7.80 8.31
C ILE A 21 -19.64 -7.84 8.06
N ARG A 22 -20.27 -8.98 8.35
CA ARG A 22 -21.72 -9.13 8.33
C ARG A 22 -22.29 -8.72 9.68
N ASN A 23 -23.18 -7.74 9.69
CA ASN A 23 -23.87 -7.30 10.89
C ASN A 23 -25.08 -8.19 11.21
N SER A 24 -25.54 -8.11 12.46
CA SER A 24 -26.68 -8.89 12.94
C SER A 24 -27.99 -8.59 12.21
N ASP A 25 -28.13 -7.38 11.66
CA ASP A 25 -29.27 -6.95 10.83
C ASP A 25 -29.17 -7.42 9.36
N GLY A 26 -28.09 -8.12 9.00
CA GLY A 26 -27.82 -8.62 7.66
C GLY A 26 -27.14 -7.62 6.71
N SER A 27 -26.80 -6.41 7.18
CA SER A 27 -25.97 -5.46 6.44
C SER A 27 -24.50 -5.89 6.43
N TYR A 28 -23.71 -5.29 5.53
CA TYR A 28 -22.27 -5.54 5.42
C TYR A 28 -21.48 -4.24 5.50
N GLU A 29 -20.35 -4.29 6.20
CA GLU A 29 -19.37 -3.21 6.27
C GLU A 29 -18.01 -3.71 5.79
N THR A 30 -17.16 -2.80 5.31
CA THR A 30 -15.83 -3.15 4.76
C THR A 30 -14.78 -3.17 5.86
N THR A 31 -13.81 -4.06 5.71
CA THR A 31 -12.62 -4.13 6.56
C THR A 31 -11.46 -3.37 5.93
N GLY A 32 -10.35 -3.24 6.66
CA GLY A 32 -9.10 -2.69 6.11
C GLY A 32 -8.57 -3.43 4.88
N GLU A 33 -8.70 -4.77 4.86
CA GLU A 33 -8.23 -5.60 3.74
C GLU A 33 -8.97 -5.24 2.45
N TRP A 34 -10.28 -5.00 2.53
CA TRP A 34 -11.05 -4.56 1.37
C TRP A 34 -10.54 -3.24 0.79
N HIS A 35 -10.15 -2.29 1.64
CA HIS A 35 -9.61 -1.01 1.18
C HIS A 35 -8.26 -1.16 0.47
N VAL A 36 -7.42 -2.11 0.89
CA VAL A 36 -6.16 -2.44 0.18
C VAL A 36 -6.47 -2.96 -1.22
N TYR A 37 -7.38 -3.92 -1.35
CA TYR A 37 -7.77 -4.46 -2.67
C TYR A 37 -8.48 -3.43 -3.54
N ASN A 38 -9.38 -2.64 -2.96
CA ASN A 38 -10.07 -1.58 -3.68
C ASN A 38 -9.08 -0.53 -4.19
N TYR A 39 -8.10 -0.11 -3.38
CA TYR A 39 -7.03 0.78 -3.83
C TYR A 39 -6.17 0.13 -4.93
N TYR A 40 -5.79 -1.14 -4.77
CA TYR A 40 -5.05 -1.87 -5.80
C TYR A 40 -5.79 -1.88 -7.14
N VAL A 41 -7.10 -2.12 -7.15
CA VAL A 41 -7.90 -2.18 -8.38
C VAL A 41 -8.16 -0.78 -8.94
N GLU A 42 -8.57 0.16 -8.10
CA GLU A 42 -9.07 1.48 -8.54
C GLU A 42 -7.97 2.52 -8.75
N GLN A 43 -6.84 2.39 -8.07
CA GLN A 43 -5.81 3.44 -8.05
C GLN A 43 -4.50 3.01 -8.71
N MET A 44 -4.12 1.73 -8.64
CA MET A 44 -2.86 1.24 -9.24
C MET A 44 -3.02 1.00 -10.76
N LYS A 45 -3.20 2.08 -11.52
CA LYS A 45 -3.35 2.08 -12.98
C LYS A 45 -2.00 2.19 -13.69
N GLY A 46 -2.03 2.05 -15.01
CA GLY A 46 -0.85 2.10 -15.86
C GLY A 46 -0.08 0.78 -15.92
N GLN A 47 1.21 0.87 -16.21
CA GLN A 47 2.11 -0.27 -16.34
C GLN A 47 2.68 -0.67 -14.98
N ARG A 48 2.68 -1.98 -14.71
CA ARG A 48 3.41 -2.52 -13.56
C ARG A 48 4.91 -2.35 -13.79
N VAL A 49 5.60 -1.79 -12.80
CA VAL A 49 7.07 -1.66 -12.82
C VAL A 49 7.74 -2.80 -12.04
N ALA A 50 9.04 -2.99 -12.28
CA ALA A 50 9.82 -3.96 -11.54
C ALA A 50 9.92 -3.56 -10.06
N THR A 51 9.75 -4.53 -9.17
CA THR A 51 9.91 -4.33 -7.73
C THR A 51 10.74 -5.46 -7.12
N THR A 52 11.50 -5.13 -6.10
CA THR A 52 12.30 -6.07 -5.31
C THR A 52 11.88 -5.91 -3.85
N SER A 53 11.69 -7.03 -3.14
CA SER A 53 11.43 -6.99 -1.70
C SER A 53 12.68 -6.53 -0.94
N SER A 54 12.48 -6.15 0.32
CA SER A 54 13.58 -6.06 1.30
C SER A 54 14.42 -7.34 1.33
N ALA A 55 15.68 -7.21 1.78
CA ALA A 55 16.64 -8.32 1.82
C ALA A 55 16.23 -9.46 2.75
N ASP A 56 15.41 -9.20 3.77
CA ASP A 56 14.83 -10.21 4.65
C ASP A 56 13.50 -10.78 4.12
N GLU A 57 13.03 -10.30 2.96
CA GLU A 57 11.77 -10.66 2.29
C GLU A 57 10.51 -10.34 3.10
N ILE A 58 10.60 -9.44 4.09
CA ILE A 58 9.48 -9.15 4.99
C ILE A 58 8.70 -7.91 4.53
N PHE A 59 9.40 -6.86 4.08
CA PHE A 59 8.79 -5.72 3.43
C PHE A 59 8.68 -5.98 1.92
N GLU A 60 7.43 -6.02 1.43
CA GLU A 60 7.09 -6.24 0.04
C GLU A 60 6.48 -4.98 -0.56
N VAL A 61 6.78 -4.74 -1.84
CA VAL A 61 6.26 -3.62 -2.61
C VAL A 61 5.71 -4.07 -3.95
N TYR A 62 4.64 -3.43 -4.37
CA TYR A 62 4.07 -3.50 -5.72
C TYR A 62 3.89 -2.08 -6.22
N ALA A 63 4.25 -1.80 -7.47
CA ALA A 63 4.22 -0.44 -8.00
C ALA A 63 3.74 -0.40 -9.44
N THR A 64 3.10 0.71 -9.78
CA THR A 64 2.68 1.03 -11.15
C THR A 64 3.10 2.45 -11.51
N HIS A 65 3.33 2.64 -12.81
CA HIS A 65 3.56 3.93 -13.43
C HIS A 65 2.56 4.10 -14.58
N ASP A 66 1.82 5.20 -14.55
CA ASP A 66 0.88 5.57 -15.59
C ASP A 66 1.45 6.77 -16.36
N ALA A 67 1.87 6.52 -17.60
CA ALA A 67 2.53 7.51 -18.44
C ALA A 67 1.60 8.64 -18.92
N ASP A 68 0.29 8.39 -18.98
CA ASP A 68 -0.69 9.40 -19.41
C ASP A 68 -0.91 10.45 -18.33
N THR A 69 -0.79 10.03 -17.06
CA THR A 69 -0.93 10.90 -15.87
C THR A 69 0.38 11.23 -15.19
N SER A 70 1.51 10.71 -15.71
CA SER A 70 2.84 10.73 -15.09
C SER A 70 2.84 10.27 -13.62
N SER A 71 1.87 9.44 -13.22
CA SER A 71 1.69 9.05 -11.83
C SER A 71 2.50 7.81 -11.50
N VAL A 72 3.16 7.83 -10.33
CA VAL A 72 3.83 6.67 -9.75
C VAL A 72 3.17 6.36 -8.41
N LYS A 73 2.71 5.11 -8.27
CA LYS A 73 2.07 4.64 -7.04
C LYS A 73 2.74 3.36 -6.57
N VAL A 74 3.03 3.30 -5.29
CA VAL A 74 3.63 2.15 -4.63
C VAL A 74 2.73 1.69 -3.50
N LEU A 75 2.29 0.44 -3.55
CA LEU A 75 1.61 -0.25 -2.47
C LEU A 75 2.63 -1.12 -1.73
N ALA A 76 2.75 -0.92 -0.42
CA ALA A 76 3.76 -1.55 0.42
C ALA A 76 3.15 -2.19 1.66
N ALA A 77 3.66 -3.34 2.07
CA ALA A 77 3.20 -4.03 3.26
C ALA A 77 4.34 -4.82 3.93
N VAL A 78 4.18 -5.06 5.23
CA VAL A 78 5.10 -5.90 6.01
C VAL A 78 4.42 -7.22 6.36
N ARG A 79 5.19 -8.32 6.27
CA ARG A 79 4.73 -9.62 6.78
C ARG A 79 4.69 -9.57 8.32
N PRO A 80 3.61 -10.05 8.96
CA PRO A 80 3.43 -9.94 10.41
C PRO A 80 4.53 -10.56 11.28
N ILE A 81 5.30 -11.50 10.73
CA ILE A 81 6.35 -12.24 11.42
C ILE A 81 7.60 -11.40 11.78
N ALA A 82 7.77 -10.20 11.22
CA ALA A 82 8.96 -9.37 11.48
C ALA A 82 8.99 -8.66 12.84
N GLY A 83 7.82 -8.40 13.44
CA GLY A 83 7.68 -7.26 14.34
C GLY A 83 7.77 -5.92 13.59
N THR A 84 7.67 -4.80 14.31
CA THR A 84 7.80 -3.46 13.71
C THR A 84 9.28 -3.14 13.47
N ARG A 85 9.65 -2.90 12.21
CA ARG A 85 10.99 -2.50 11.77
C ARG A 85 10.90 -1.33 10.79
N THR A 86 11.98 -0.59 10.66
CA THR A 86 12.09 0.48 9.65
C THR A 86 12.76 -0.08 8.39
N TYR A 87 12.21 0.26 7.23
CA TYR A 87 12.71 -0.13 5.93
C TYR A 87 13.00 1.09 5.07
N ASP A 88 14.04 1.03 4.25
CA ASP A 88 14.25 1.97 3.16
C ASP A 88 13.31 1.60 2.01
N LEU A 89 12.54 2.59 1.52
CA LEU A 89 11.83 2.49 0.26
C LEU A 89 12.51 3.41 -0.75
N THR A 90 13.05 2.81 -1.81
CA THR A 90 13.69 3.52 -2.91
C THR A 90 12.86 3.40 -4.18
N ILE A 91 12.55 4.54 -4.81
CA ILE A 91 11.94 4.62 -6.13
C ILE A 91 12.99 5.19 -7.06
N ALA A 92 13.35 4.44 -8.09
CA ALA A 92 14.45 4.75 -8.99
C ALA A 92 13.99 4.92 -10.44
N GLY A 93 14.82 5.60 -11.24
CA GLY A 93 14.54 5.85 -12.65
C GLY A 93 13.56 7.00 -12.89
N LEU A 94 13.41 7.92 -11.93
CA LEU A 94 12.52 9.07 -12.02
C LEU A 94 12.84 9.94 -13.25
N ASP A 95 14.12 10.13 -13.56
CA ASP A 95 14.55 10.87 -14.76
C ASP A 95 14.00 10.29 -16.06
N THR A 96 13.79 8.97 -16.11
CA THR A 96 13.32 8.27 -17.33
C THR A 96 11.82 8.47 -17.59
N ILE A 97 11.09 8.94 -16.58
CA ILE A 97 9.64 9.18 -16.62
C ILE A 97 9.30 10.67 -16.46
N GLY A 98 10.28 11.54 -16.69
CA GLY A 98 10.09 12.99 -16.70
C GLY A 98 10.16 13.68 -15.33
N HIS A 99 10.38 12.91 -14.25
CA HIS A 99 10.59 13.43 -12.90
C HIS A 99 12.08 13.73 -12.70
N SER A 100 12.49 14.93 -13.12
CA SER A 100 13.90 15.40 -13.06
C SER A 100 14.11 16.51 -12.02
N GLU A 101 13.09 16.79 -11.21
CA GLU A 101 13.15 17.79 -10.17
C GLU A 101 14.09 17.37 -9.04
N ALA A 102 14.66 18.34 -8.34
CA ALA A 102 15.49 18.09 -7.16
C ALA A 102 14.69 17.52 -5.98
N LYS A 103 13.35 17.61 -6.02
CA LYS A 103 12.44 17.14 -4.98
C LYS A 103 11.16 16.59 -5.57
N VAL A 104 10.61 15.58 -4.94
CA VAL A 104 9.27 15.04 -5.23
C VAL A 104 8.38 15.13 -4.00
N SER A 105 7.09 15.36 -4.22
CA SER A 105 6.06 15.32 -3.19
C SER A 105 5.42 13.94 -3.16
N VAL A 106 5.33 13.32 -1.98
CA VAL A 106 4.77 11.98 -1.79
C VAL A 106 3.58 12.06 -0.85
N ARG A 107 2.38 11.73 -1.34
CA ARG A 107 1.21 11.49 -0.49
C ARG A 107 1.29 10.09 0.10
N THR A 108 1.01 9.96 1.39
CA THR A 108 1.02 8.67 2.08
C THR A 108 -0.37 8.31 2.58
N LEU A 109 -0.87 7.14 2.17
CA LEU A 109 -2.12 6.56 2.68
C LEU A 109 -1.79 5.35 3.55
N ARG A 110 -2.48 5.21 4.68
CA ARG A 110 -2.37 4.09 5.63
C ARG A 110 -3.60 3.21 5.57
N PHE A 111 -3.40 1.91 5.44
CA PHE A 111 -4.45 0.90 5.50
C PHE A 111 -4.31 0.09 6.79
N ASP A 112 -5.28 0.22 7.69
CA ASP A 112 -5.30 -0.47 8.98
C ASP A 112 -6.01 -1.82 8.83
N GLY A 113 -5.31 -2.94 9.01
CA GLY A 113 -5.90 -4.27 8.83
C GLY A 113 -4.83 -5.36 8.68
N PRO A 114 -5.16 -6.64 8.49
CA PRO A 114 -6.52 -7.15 8.31
C PRO A 114 -7.27 -7.15 9.64
N ASN A 115 -8.52 -6.68 9.60
CA ASN A 115 -9.40 -6.65 10.77
C ASN A 115 -10.67 -7.42 10.42
N LYS A 116 -11.13 -8.30 11.31
CA LYS A 116 -12.33 -9.13 11.12
C LYS A 116 -13.51 -8.70 12.00
N ASP A 117 -13.28 -7.78 12.94
CA ASP A 117 -14.21 -7.42 14.01
C ASP A 117 -14.55 -5.92 14.02
N THR A 118 -13.84 -5.09 13.26
CA THR A 118 -14.11 -3.63 13.18
C THR A 118 -14.16 -3.17 11.74
N ALA A 119 -15.26 -2.50 11.40
CA ALA A 119 -15.41 -1.82 10.13
C ALA A 119 -14.36 -0.71 9.99
N VAL A 120 -13.87 -0.52 8.77
CA VAL A 120 -12.94 0.55 8.40
C VAL A 120 -13.62 1.36 7.30
N THR A 121 -13.69 2.69 7.46
CA THR A 121 -14.38 3.56 6.50
C THR A 121 -13.53 3.87 5.26
N GLY A 122 -12.21 3.79 5.38
CA GLY A 122 -11.27 4.08 4.31
C GLY A 122 -9.82 4.09 4.79
N PRO A 123 -8.85 4.26 3.88
CA PRO A 123 -7.48 4.53 4.28
C PRO A 123 -7.37 5.87 5.00
N GLY A 124 -6.48 5.95 5.99
CA GLY A 124 -6.10 7.21 6.61
C GLY A 124 -5.08 7.95 5.74
N ASP A 125 -5.37 9.20 5.35
CA ASP A 125 -4.40 10.06 4.68
C ASP A 125 -3.43 10.65 5.72
N LEU A 126 -2.15 10.33 5.59
CA LEU A 126 -1.09 10.82 6.47
C LEU A 126 -0.44 12.11 5.95
N GLY A 127 -0.92 12.64 4.82
CA GLY A 127 -0.48 13.90 4.24
C GLY A 127 0.57 13.72 3.15
N ILE A 128 1.09 14.87 2.72
CA ILE A 128 2.08 14.99 1.65
C ILE A 128 3.41 15.45 2.27
N HIS A 129 4.48 14.73 1.94
CA HIS A 129 5.83 15.06 2.39
C HIS A 129 6.76 15.22 1.17
N SER A 130 7.63 16.23 1.24
CA SER A 130 8.62 16.48 0.20
C SER A 130 9.92 15.73 0.51
N HIS A 131 10.47 15.08 -0.51
CA HIS A 131 11.71 14.29 -0.41
C HIS A 131 12.71 14.73 -1.48
N ASP A 132 13.99 14.74 -1.13
CA ASP A 132 15.06 15.03 -2.08
C ASP A 132 15.22 13.89 -3.09
N VAL A 133 15.39 14.26 -4.36
CA VAL A 133 15.80 13.36 -5.44
C VAL A 133 17.30 13.45 -5.62
N LYS A 134 17.96 12.30 -5.71
CA LYS A 134 19.40 12.18 -6.00
C LYS A 134 19.60 11.09 -7.02
N ASP A 135 20.36 11.40 -8.07
CA ASP A 135 20.69 10.48 -9.16
C ASP A 135 19.45 9.78 -9.77
N GLY A 136 18.36 10.53 -9.96
CA GLY A 136 17.10 10.02 -10.50
C GLY A 136 16.33 9.09 -9.55
N GLN A 137 16.58 9.19 -8.24
CA GLN A 137 15.96 8.33 -7.23
C GLN A 137 15.52 9.12 -6.01
N VAL A 138 14.44 8.68 -5.39
CA VAL A 138 14.00 9.12 -4.06
C VAL A 138 14.08 7.96 -3.09
N THR A 139 14.57 8.20 -1.87
CA THR A 139 14.59 7.21 -0.79
C THR A 139 14.06 7.80 0.48
N PHE A 140 13.19 7.07 1.18
CA PHE A 140 12.66 7.46 2.49
C PHE A 140 12.37 6.25 3.36
N TRP A 141 12.28 6.49 4.67
CA TRP A 141 12.06 5.46 5.66
C TRP A 141 10.57 5.17 5.87
N VAL A 142 10.25 3.89 5.93
CA VAL A 142 8.91 3.40 6.25
C VAL A 142 8.99 2.59 7.53
N THR A 143 8.34 3.07 8.58
CA THR A 143 8.13 2.31 9.82
C THR A 143 6.64 2.03 9.94
N PRO A 144 6.20 0.77 9.77
CA PRO A 144 4.80 0.45 9.90
C PRO A 144 4.27 0.73 11.30
N ALA A 145 3.07 1.30 11.39
CA ALA A 145 2.39 1.55 12.66
C ALA A 145 2.12 0.24 13.42
N THR A 146 1.79 -0.83 12.68
CA THR A 146 1.64 -2.18 13.19
C THR A 146 2.22 -3.19 12.19
N VAL A 147 2.38 -4.44 12.63
CA VAL A 147 2.91 -5.53 11.79
C VAL A 147 1.97 -5.96 10.67
N THR A 148 0.76 -5.40 10.61
CA THR A 148 -0.23 -5.70 9.58
C THR A 148 -0.58 -4.49 8.72
N THR A 149 -0.15 -3.29 9.11
CA THR A 149 -0.45 -2.05 8.37
C THR A 149 0.19 -2.08 6.99
N ALA A 150 -0.61 -1.75 5.97
CA ALA A 150 -0.13 -1.48 4.62
C ALA A 150 -0.15 0.02 4.33
N TYR A 151 0.63 0.44 3.34
CA TYR A 151 0.76 1.82 2.93
C TYR A 151 0.67 1.96 1.41
N ALA A 152 0.10 3.06 0.95
CA ALA A 152 0.32 3.54 -0.41
C ALA A 152 1.13 4.83 -0.40
N PHE A 153 2.08 4.94 -1.32
CA PHE A 153 2.88 6.13 -1.57
C PHE A 153 2.61 6.59 -2.99
N GLU A 154 2.13 7.82 -3.14
CA GLU A 154 1.77 8.41 -4.42
C GLU A 154 2.70 9.59 -4.69
N LEU A 155 3.50 9.50 -5.75
CA LEU A 155 4.24 10.68 -6.22
C LEU A 155 3.22 11.64 -6.85
N ILE A 156 3.24 12.87 -6.34
CA ILE A 156 2.41 13.96 -6.84
C ILE A 156 3.23 14.71 -7.88
N VAL A 157 2.71 14.73 -9.11
CA VAL A 157 3.21 15.58 -10.19
C VAL A 157 2.60 16.97 -9.98
N GLU A 158 3.44 18.01 -9.94
CA GLU A 158 2.99 19.42 -9.91
C GLU A 158 2.85 19.99 -11.32
#